data_AF-A0A3A6W7V8-F1
#
_entry.id   AF-A0A3A6W7V8-F1
#
_cell.length_a   1.000
_cell.length_b   1.000
_cell.length_c   1.000
_cell.angle_alpha   90.00
_cell.angle_beta   90.00
_cell.angle_gamma   90.00
#
_symmetry.space_group_name_H-M   'P 1'
#
loop_
_entity.id
_entity.type
_entity.pdbx_description
1 polymer ?
#
loop_
_entity_poly.entity_id
_entity_poly.type
_entity_poly.pdbx_seq_one_letter_code
_entity_poly.pdbx_strand_id
1 'polypeptide(L)'
;MEIKILETKWFHRLVKVMYIFFLTVGIISVLCFGWSLKPYQLIDTEKSYLTCPDGTKHSFDSLDIYFYSKRSFSNYETAKAIGECNKHLKKEKLVTDPSILKILNKQGGNWEIVKGDPYPTDWIYKTKGSWVMAIKLWVFGSLIVFLIFNIIKQSLLYIVYGKKFTLSCRKES
;
A
#
# COMPACT_ATOMS: atom_id res chain seq x y z
N MET A 1 6.86 -12.28 58.16
CA MET A 1 7.93 -12.07 57.16
C MET A 1 7.63 -12.76 55.83
N GLU A 2 6.81 -13.82 55.80
CA GLU A 2 6.49 -14.59 54.60
C GLU A 2 5.55 -13.90 53.58
N ILE A 3 4.63 -13.04 54.05
CA ILE A 3 3.64 -12.37 53.19
C ILE A 3 4.32 -11.48 52.13
N LYS A 4 5.36 -10.72 52.52
CA LYS A 4 6.14 -9.88 51.60
C LYS A 4 6.89 -10.68 50.54
N ILE A 5 7.27 -11.92 50.82
CA ILE A 5 8.00 -12.82 49.90
C ILE A 5 7.06 -13.42 48.85
N LEU A 6 5.82 -13.73 49.24
CA LEU A 6 4.80 -14.22 48.30
C LEU A 6 4.37 -13.12 47.32
N GLU A 7 4.11 -11.91 47.82
CA GLU A 7 3.67 -10.76 47.03
C GLU A 7 4.73 -10.37 45.97
N THR A 8 6.00 -10.35 46.38
CA THR A 8 7.13 -10.13 45.46
C THR A 8 7.29 -11.26 44.44
N LYS A 9 7.07 -12.53 44.77
CA LYS A 9 7.10 -13.61 43.77
C LYS A 9 5.97 -13.49 42.74
N TRP A 10 4.77 -13.11 43.19
CA TRP A 10 3.61 -12.98 42.33
C TRP A 10 3.75 -11.80 41.36
N PHE A 11 4.20 -10.65 41.86
CA PHE A 11 4.48 -9.47 41.03
C PHE A 11 5.56 -9.74 39.97
N HIS A 12 6.62 -10.49 40.30
CA HIS A 12 7.66 -10.84 39.32
C HIS A 12 7.11 -11.71 38.18
N ARG A 13 6.23 -12.67 38.51
CA ARG A 13 5.56 -13.50 37.50
C ARG A 13 4.66 -12.65 36.61
N LEU A 14 3.91 -11.73 37.19
CA LEU A 14 3.02 -10.82 36.46
C LEU A 14 3.82 -9.92 35.50
N VAL A 15 4.90 -9.28 35.97
CA VAL A 15 5.79 -8.45 35.11
C VAL A 15 6.37 -9.28 33.96
N LYS A 16 6.76 -10.53 34.21
CA LYS A 16 7.28 -11.43 33.16
C LYS A 16 6.21 -11.76 32.11
N VAL A 17 4.97 -12.04 32.52
CA VAL A 17 3.86 -12.33 31.61
C VAL A 17 3.49 -11.09 30.79
N MET A 18 3.37 -9.92 31.43
CA MET A 18 3.10 -8.66 30.73
C MET A 18 4.21 -8.33 29.73
N TYR A 19 5.48 -8.49 30.12
CA TYR A 19 6.62 -8.29 29.22
C TYR A 19 6.52 -9.15 27.96
N ILE A 20 6.23 -10.45 28.10
CA ILE A 20 6.08 -11.35 26.95
C ILE A 20 4.90 -10.90 26.07
N PHE A 21 3.76 -10.61 26.68
CA PHE A 21 2.56 -10.17 25.95
C PHE A 21 2.83 -8.91 25.13
N PHE A 22 3.35 -7.85 25.76
CA PHE A 22 3.63 -6.60 25.06
C PHE A 22 4.74 -6.72 24.02
N LEU A 23 5.76 -7.54 24.28
CA LEU A 23 6.80 -7.83 23.30
C LEU A 23 6.21 -8.49 22.06
N THR A 24 5.35 -9.48 22.22
CA THR A 24 4.68 -10.16 21.11
C THR A 24 3.80 -9.20 20.32
N VAL A 25 2.97 -8.40 20.99
CA VAL A 25 2.11 -7.38 20.34
C VAL A 25 2.95 -6.33 19.60
N GLY A 26 4.06 -5.89 20.19
CA GLY A 26 4.99 -4.93 19.58
C GLY A 26 5.62 -5.48 18.30
N ILE A 27 6.10 -6.74 18.33
CA ILE A 27 6.69 -7.39 17.15
C ILE A 27 5.63 -7.56 16.03
N ILE A 28 4.43 -8.04 16.36
CA ILE A 28 3.33 -8.19 15.39
C ILE A 28 3.01 -6.84 14.75
N SER A 29 2.96 -5.78 15.53
CA SER A 29 2.68 -4.43 15.03
C SER A 29 3.73 -3.99 14.01
N VAL A 30 5.03 -4.18 14.31
CA VAL A 30 6.14 -3.86 13.38
C VAL A 30 6.02 -4.69 12.09
N LEU A 31 5.66 -5.97 12.19
CA LEU A 31 5.46 -6.82 11.02
C LEU A 31 4.34 -6.29 10.12
N CYS A 32 3.18 -5.96 10.70
CA CYS A 32 2.04 -5.38 9.98
C CYS A 32 2.40 -4.03 9.32
N PHE A 33 3.13 -3.16 10.02
CA PHE A 33 3.58 -1.88 9.45
C PHE A 33 4.51 -2.09 8.25
N GLY A 34 5.48 -3.00 8.34
CA GLY A 34 6.37 -3.27 7.20
C GLY A 34 5.68 -3.95 6.02
N TRP A 35 4.58 -4.67 6.25
CA TRP A 35 3.75 -5.20 5.17
C TRP A 35 3.14 -4.09 4.29
N SER A 36 2.86 -2.92 4.87
CA SER A 36 2.35 -1.75 4.14
C SER A 36 3.39 -1.12 3.21
N LEU A 37 4.68 -1.45 3.39
CA LEU A 37 5.79 -0.99 2.54
C LEU A 37 6.13 -1.96 1.41
N LYS A 38 5.38 -3.06 1.29
CA LYS A 38 5.53 -4.02 0.19
C LYS A 38 5.43 -3.29 -1.15
N PRO A 39 6.31 -3.61 -2.12
CA PRO A 39 6.20 -3.00 -3.43
C PRO A 39 4.88 -3.38 -4.09
N TYR A 40 4.20 -2.38 -4.63
CA TYR A 40 3.01 -2.55 -5.45
C TYR A 40 3.21 -1.83 -6.79
N GLN A 41 2.63 -2.41 -7.84
CA GLN A 41 2.67 -1.83 -9.17
C GLN A 41 1.54 -0.82 -9.29
N LEU A 42 1.91 0.40 -9.67
CA LEU A 42 0.98 1.44 -10.07
C LEU A 42 1.11 1.69 -11.56
N ILE A 43 0.03 2.12 -12.18
CA ILE A 43 0.06 2.60 -13.55
C ILE A 43 0.69 4.00 -13.52
N ASP A 44 1.70 4.20 -14.35
CA ASP A 44 2.34 5.50 -14.55
C ASP A 44 1.46 6.30 -15.52
N THR A 45 0.58 7.15 -14.99
CA THR A 45 -0.40 7.92 -15.78
C THR A 45 0.26 8.93 -16.71
N GLU A 46 1.47 9.38 -16.38
CA GLU A 46 2.24 10.33 -17.20
C GLU A 46 2.82 9.64 -18.43
N LYS A 47 3.31 8.41 -18.26
CA LYS A 47 3.92 7.63 -19.35
C LYS A 47 2.95 6.76 -20.12
N SER A 48 1.86 6.34 -19.48
CA SER A 48 0.81 5.55 -20.13
C SER A 48 -0.02 6.46 -21.01
N TYR A 49 -0.34 6.01 -22.22
CA TYR A 49 -1.02 6.83 -23.21
C TYR A 49 -2.06 6.05 -23.99
N LEU A 50 -3.00 6.80 -24.54
CA LEU A 50 -4.02 6.36 -25.47
C LEU A 50 -3.71 6.94 -26.85
N THR A 51 -3.88 6.11 -27.89
CA THR A 51 -3.70 6.54 -29.29
C THR A 51 -5.07 6.75 -29.91
N CYS A 52 -5.39 7.99 -30.28
CA CYS A 52 -6.63 8.35 -30.95
C CYS A 52 -6.64 7.84 -32.42
N PRO A 53 -7.82 7.79 -33.08
CA PRO A 53 -7.93 7.31 -34.47
C PRO A 53 -7.13 8.12 -35.50
N ASP A 54 -6.83 9.39 -35.21
CA ASP A 54 -6.01 10.27 -36.03
C ASP A 54 -4.48 10.02 -35.84
N GLY A 55 -4.11 9.07 -34.97
CA GLY A 55 -2.74 8.74 -34.62
C GLY A 55 -2.13 9.63 -33.53
N THR A 56 -2.87 10.61 -33.00
CA THR A 56 -2.40 11.43 -31.89
C THR A 56 -2.35 10.62 -30.60
N LYS A 57 -1.36 10.92 -29.75
CA LYS A 57 -1.14 10.22 -28.47
C LYS A 57 -1.41 11.17 -27.32
N HIS A 58 -2.29 10.75 -26.41
CA HIS A 58 -2.62 11.49 -25.19
C HIS A 58 -2.22 10.66 -23.97
N SER A 59 -1.41 11.22 -23.07
CA SER A 59 -1.12 10.56 -21.80
C SER A 59 -2.36 10.51 -20.93
N PHE A 60 -2.49 9.52 -20.05
CA PHE A 60 -3.63 9.46 -19.13
C PHE A 60 -3.66 10.66 -18.18
N ASP A 61 -2.50 11.17 -17.80
CA ASP A 61 -2.38 12.40 -17.00
C ASP A 61 -2.95 13.62 -17.74
N SER A 62 -2.67 13.75 -19.05
CA SER A 62 -3.25 14.84 -19.86
C SER A 62 -4.78 14.77 -19.99
N LEU A 63 -5.36 13.60 -19.73
CA LEU A 63 -6.79 13.35 -19.76
C LEU A 63 -7.42 13.37 -18.35
N ASP A 64 -6.66 13.69 -17.29
CA ASP A 64 -6.98 13.47 -15.87
C ASP A 64 -7.64 12.10 -15.61
N ILE A 65 -7.09 11.03 -16.21
CA ILE A 65 -7.53 9.66 -16.00
C ILE A 65 -6.56 8.97 -15.04
N TYR A 66 -7.06 8.51 -13.90
CA TYR A 66 -6.25 7.96 -12.82
C TYR A 66 -6.59 6.50 -12.53
N PHE A 67 -5.61 5.62 -12.78
CA PHE A 67 -5.77 4.19 -12.51
C PHE A 67 -4.98 3.78 -11.27
N TYR A 68 -5.69 3.30 -10.24
CA TYR A 68 -5.05 2.78 -9.03
C TYR A 68 -4.36 1.42 -9.23
N SER A 69 -4.90 0.56 -10.10
CA SER A 69 -4.33 -0.79 -10.38
C SER A 69 -5.08 -1.59 -11.45
N LYS A 70 -6.35 -1.25 -11.72
CA LYS A 70 -7.18 -1.96 -12.70
C LYS A 70 -6.93 -1.46 -14.12
N ARG A 71 -6.77 -2.39 -15.06
CA ARG A 71 -6.79 -2.15 -16.51
C ARG A 71 -8.23 -2.12 -17.00
N SER A 72 -8.97 -1.08 -16.66
CA SER A 72 -10.31 -0.91 -17.20
C SER A 72 -10.74 0.53 -17.05
N PHE A 73 -11.08 1.15 -18.17
CA PHE A 73 -11.77 2.43 -18.16
C PHE A 73 -13.17 2.22 -17.57
N SER A 74 -13.53 3.08 -16.62
CA SER A 74 -14.92 3.30 -16.24
C SER A 74 -15.67 4.00 -17.36
N ASN A 75 -17.00 3.91 -17.36
CA ASN A 75 -17.83 4.60 -18.36
C ASN A 75 -17.53 6.11 -18.46
N TYR A 76 -17.19 6.73 -17.33
CA TYR A 76 -16.81 8.15 -17.27
C TYR A 76 -15.48 8.40 -17.98
N GLU A 77 -14.45 7.61 -17.69
CA GLU A 77 -13.13 7.74 -18.30
C GLU A 77 -13.18 7.42 -19.80
N THR A 78 -13.98 6.42 -20.20
CA THR A 78 -14.25 6.09 -21.60
C THR A 78 -14.88 7.27 -22.34
N ALA A 79 -15.93 7.88 -21.77
CA ALA A 79 -16.58 9.04 -22.35
C ALA A 79 -15.63 10.25 -22.46
N LYS A 80 -14.79 10.46 -21.45
CA LYS A 80 -13.80 11.55 -21.44
C LYS A 80 -12.73 11.35 -22.52
N ALA A 81 -12.17 10.15 -22.64
CA ALA A 81 -11.18 9.82 -23.68
C ALA A 81 -11.74 9.99 -25.10
N ILE A 82 -12.98 9.52 -25.34
CA ILE A 82 -13.68 9.70 -26.62
C ILE A 82 -13.92 11.19 -26.89
N GLY A 83 -14.36 11.95 -25.89
CA GLY A 83 -14.58 13.38 -25.99
C GLY A 83 -13.33 14.13 -26.44
N GLU A 84 -12.16 13.80 -25.87
CA GLU A 84 -10.90 14.46 -26.22
C GLU A 84 -10.40 14.07 -27.61
N CYS A 85 -10.39 12.77 -27.95
CA CYS A 85 -10.00 12.32 -29.29
C CYS A 85 -10.89 12.91 -30.39
N ASN A 86 -12.19 13.11 -30.11
CA ASN A 86 -13.12 13.68 -31.06
C ASN A 86 -12.97 15.20 -31.26
N LYS A 87 -12.29 15.92 -30.37
CA LYS A 87 -11.98 17.35 -30.61
C LYS A 87 -11.05 17.54 -31.80
N HIS A 88 -10.13 16.59 -32.01
CA HIS A 88 -9.19 16.60 -33.13
C HIS A 88 -9.85 16.21 -34.46
N LEU A 89 -10.90 15.39 -34.39
CA LEU A 89 -11.76 15.04 -35.52
C LEU A 89 -12.78 16.16 -35.77
N LYS A 90 -12.36 17.26 -36.40
CA LYS A 90 -13.27 18.33 -36.86
C LYS A 90 -14.51 17.75 -37.57
N LYS A 91 -15.68 17.87 -36.93
CA LYS A 91 -17.10 17.93 -37.37
C LYS A 91 -17.64 17.24 -38.65
N GLU A 92 -16.85 16.61 -39.50
CA GLU A 92 -17.31 16.14 -40.83
C GLU A 92 -17.18 14.62 -41.07
N LYS A 93 -16.52 13.89 -40.17
CA LYS A 93 -16.36 12.42 -40.24
C LYS A 93 -17.03 11.64 -39.10
N LEU A 94 -17.90 12.29 -38.33
CA LEU A 94 -18.48 11.72 -37.11
C LEU A 94 -19.44 10.54 -37.34
N VAL A 95 -19.76 10.20 -38.60
CA VAL A 95 -20.82 9.22 -38.95
C VAL A 95 -20.30 7.99 -39.70
N THR A 96 -19.03 7.95 -40.12
CA THR A 96 -18.56 6.94 -41.08
C THR A 96 -17.38 6.09 -40.63
N ASP A 97 -16.87 6.27 -39.41
CA ASP A 97 -15.81 5.39 -38.90
C ASP A 97 -16.41 4.14 -38.20
N PRO A 98 -16.29 2.93 -38.78
CA PRO A 98 -16.86 1.71 -38.22
C PRO A 98 -16.27 1.32 -36.85
N SER A 99 -15.14 1.92 -36.46
CA SER A 99 -14.54 1.71 -35.13
C SER A 99 -15.28 2.45 -34.01
N ILE A 100 -15.82 3.65 -34.28
CA ILE A 100 -16.66 4.42 -33.34
C ILE A 100 -18.03 3.76 -33.17
N LEU A 101 -18.59 3.22 -34.26
CA LEU A 101 -19.86 2.48 -34.28
C LEU A 101 -19.80 1.16 -33.49
N LYS A 102 -18.62 0.57 -33.27
CA LYS A 102 -18.45 -0.61 -32.42
C LYS A 102 -18.48 -0.31 -30.92
N ILE A 103 -18.15 0.91 -30.51
CA ILE A 103 -18.09 1.33 -29.09
C ILE A 103 -19.47 1.81 -28.62
N LEU A 104 -20.30 2.25 -29.56
CA LEU A 104 -21.65 2.74 -29.34
C LEU A 104 -22.66 1.65 -29.74
N ASN A 105 -23.10 0.83 -28.79
CA ASN A 105 -24.14 -0.15 -29.08
C ASN A 105 -25.51 0.54 -29.00
N LYS A 106 -26.23 0.60 -30.12
CA LYS A 106 -27.57 1.18 -30.15
C LYS A 106 -28.59 0.11 -29.75
N GLN A 107 -28.89 0.01 -28.46
CA GLN A 107 -30.01 -0.78 -27.95
C GLN A 107 -31.17 0.17 -27.61
N GLY A 108 -32.30 0.01 -28.30
CA GLY A 108 -33.56 0.69 -27.93
C GLY A 108 -33.58 2.22 -28.07
N GLY A 109 -32.70 2.82 -28.89
CA GLY A 109 -32.67 4.28 -29.11
C GLY A 109 -31.77 5.06 -28.16
N ASN A 110 -31.17 4.41 -27.16
CA ASN A 110 -30.13 4.98 -26.30
C ASN A 110 -28.74 4.46 -26.71
N TRP A 111 -27.75 5.36 -26.62
CA TRP A 111 -26.35 5.04 -26.87
C TRP A 111 -25.72 4.47 -25.59
N GLU A 112 -25.45 3.18 -25.55
CA GLU A 112 -24.70 2.56 -24.46
C GLU A 112 -23.23 2.40 -24.84
N ILE A 113 -22.34 2.82 -23.93
CA ILE A 113 -20.89 2.66 -24.07
C ILE A 113 -20.56 1.19 -23.82
N VAL A 114 -20.06 0.50 -24.85
CA VAL A 114 -19.61 -0.89 -24.74
C VAL A 114 -18.44 -0.96 -23.76
N LYS A 115 -18.53 -1.86 -22.78
CA LYS A 115 -17.45 -2.14 -21.83
C LYS A 115 -16.19 -2.60 -22.57
N GLY A 116 -15.14 -1.77 -22.53
CA GLY A 116 -13.85 -2.05 -23.15
C GLY A 116 -13.01 -0.79 -23.25
N ASP A 117 -11.75 -0.95 -23.64
CA ASP A 117 -10.86 0.18 -23.89
C ASP A 117 -11.34 0.91 -25.16
N PRO A 118 -11.59 2.24 -25.12
CA PRO A 118 -12.16 2.96 -26.26
C PRO A 118 -11.23 3.00 -27.48
N TYR A 119 -9.92 2.95 -27.24
CA TYR A 119 -8.88 3.02 -28.28
C TYR A 119 -7.64 2.22 -27.83
N PRO A 120 -6.67 1.96 -28.72
CA PRO A 120 -5.42 1.31 -28.37
C PRO A 120 -4.67 2.08 -27.26
N THR A 121 -4.34 1.38 -26.18
CA THR A 121 -3.65 1.94 -25.02
C THR A 121 -2.34 1.22 -24.73
N ASP A 122 -1.31 2.00 -24.40
CA ASP A 122 -0.03 1.49 -23.90
C ASP A 122 0.09 1.80 -22.40
N TRP A 123 0.24 0.74 -21.61
CA TRP A 123 0.28 0.79 -20.15
C TRP A 123 1.71 0.66 -19.65
N ILE A 124 2.23 1.69 -18.99
CA ILE A 124 3.55 1.68 -18.36
C ILE A 124 3.35 1.60 -16.85
N TYR A 125 4.06 0.67 -16.21
CA TYR A 125 3.96 0.44 -14.76
C TYR A 125 5.15 1.05 -14.04
N LYS A 126 4.86 1.70 -12.91
CA LYS A 126 5.85 2.18 -11.95
C LYS A 126 5.69 1.42 -10.65
N THR A 127 6.78 0.83 -10.18
CA THR A 127 6.82 0.19 -8.87
C THR A 127 6.96 1.27 -7.80
N LYS A 128 6.01 1.36 -6.86
CA LYS A 128 6.17 2.14 -5.62
C LYS A 128 6.42 1.19 -4.45
N GLY A 129 7.31 1.61 -3.54
CA GLY A 129 7.73 0.81 -2.39
C GLY A 129 8.99 -0.02 -2.67
N SER A 130 9.52 -0.67 -1.63
CA SER A 130 10.73 -1.48 -1.73
C SER A 130 10.77 -2.54 -0.64
N TRP A 131 10.99 -3.80 -1.05
CA TRP A 131 11.25 -4.90 -0.11
C TRP A 131 12.43 -4.62 0.81
N VAL A 132 13.46 -3.95 0.31
CA VAL A 132 14.63 -3.58 1.13
C VAL A 132 14.21 -2.66 2.27
N MET A 133 13.30 -1.72 2.01
CA MET A 133 12.81 -0.80 3.03
C MET A 133 11.90 -1.50 4.04
N ALA A 134 11.04 -2.43 3.59
CA ALA A 134 10.22 -3.26 4.46
C ALA A 134 11.07 -4.15 5.38
N ILE A 135 12.09 -4.83 4.84
CA ILE A 135 13.02 -5.68 5.60
C ILE A 135 13.80 -4.85 6.62
N LYS A 136 14.32 -3.68 6.23
CA LYS A 136 14.98 -2.76 7.15
C LYS A 136 14.04 -2.39 8.30
N LEU A 137 12.79 -2.03 8.03
CA LEU A 137 11.83 -1.70 9.07
C LEU A 137 11.57 -2.88 10.02
N TRP A 138 11.43 -4.10 9.50
CA TRP A 138 11.22 -5.28 10.34
C TRP A 138 12.41 -5.56 11.26
N VAL A 139 13.63 -5.51 10.73
CA VAL A 139 14.85 -5.78 11.51
C VAL A 139 15.07 -4.69 12.56
N PHE A 140 15.12 -3.43 12.14
CA PHE A 140 15.40 -2.32 13.05
C PHE A 140 14.23 -2.06 14.00
N GLY A 141 12.99 -2.13 13.52
CA GLY A 141 11.80 -1.97 14.34
C GLY A 141 11.69 -3.03 15.42
N SER A 142 11.92 -4.31 15.09
CA SER A 142 11.89 -5.39 16.10
C SER A 142 13.00 -5.24 17.12
N LEU A 143 14.20 -4.82 16.70
CA LEU A 143 15.32 -4.53 17.60
C LEU A 143 14.99 -3.39 18.57
N ILE A 144 14.42 -2.30 18.08
CA ILE A 144 14.01 -1.14 18.90
C ILE A 144 12.95 -1.56 19.92
N VAL A 145 11.91 -2.28 19.49
CA VAL A 145 10.85 -2.81 20.36
C VAL A 145 11.44 -3.67 21.47
N PHE A 146 12.36 -4.58 21.12
CA PHE A 146 13.05 -5.44 22.09
C PHE A 146 13.87 -4.63 23.10
N LEU A 147 14.60 -3.61 22.67
CA LEU A 147 15.39 -2.76 23.56
C LEU A 147 14.49 -1.96 24.52
N ILE A 148 13.44 -1.32 24.01
CA ILE A 148 12.50 -0.54 24.81
C ILE A 148 11.86 -1.41 25.89
N PHE A 149 11.32 -2.57 25.53
CA PHE A 149 10.68 -3.44 26.52
C PHE A 149 11.68 -4.01 27.52
N ASN A 150 12.92 -4.30 27.13
CA ASN A 150 13.94 -4.71 28.08
C ASN A 150 14.30 -3.61 29.07
N ILE A 151 14.41 -2.36 28.61
CA ILE A 151 14.63 -1.21 29.49
C ILE A 151 13.47 -1.07 30.46
N ILE A 152 12.21 -1.08 29.99
CA ILE A 152 11.02 -1.01 30.84
C ILE A 152 11.02 -2.12 31.89
N LYS A 153 11.31 -3.36 31.48
CA LYS A 153 11.40 -4.51 32.39
C LYS A 153 12.49 -4.31 33.45
N GLN A 154 13.69 -3.88 33.05
CA GLN A 154 14.79 -3.63 33.99
C GLN A 154 14.45 -2.49 34.95
N SER A 155 13.85 -1.40 34.47
CA SER A 155 13.38 -0.29 35.30
C SER A 155 12.31 -0.72 36.30
N LEU A 156 11.32 -1.52 35.90
CA LEU A 156 10.29 -2.03 36.81
C LEU A 156 10.89 -2.96 37.88
N LEU A 157 11.82 -3.84 37.49
CA LEU A 157 12.51 -4.71 38.43
C LEU A 157 13.42 -3.93 39.39
N TYR A 158 14.07 -2.87 38.92
CA TYR A 158 14.88 -1.98 39.73
C TYR A 158 14.02 -1.24 40.77
N ILE A 159 12.91 -0.64 40.35
CA ILE A 159 12.00 0.11 41.23
C ILE A 159 11.41 -0.80 42.32
N VAL A 160 10.94 -2.00 41.95
CA VAL A 160 10.19 -2.87 42.88
C VAL A 160 11.08 -3.72 43.77
N TYR A 161 12.24 -4.17 43.28
CA TYR A 161 13.11 -5.10 44.01
C TYR A 161 14.45 -4.47 44.43
N GLY A 162 14.72 -3.22 44.08
CA GLY A 162 16.03 -2.57 44.29
C GLY A 162 17.17 -3.27 43.54
N LYS A 163 16.85 -4.15 42.58
CA LYS A 163 17.82 -5.00 41.90
C LYS A 163 18.61 -4.15 40.91
N LYS A 164 19.86 -3.82 41.24
CA LYS A 164 20.77 -3.04 40.38
C LYS A 164 20.84 -3.60 38.96
N PHE A 165 20.93 -2.72 37.96
CA PHE A 165 21.09 -3.05 36.54
C PHE A 165 22.24 -4.04 36.33
N THR A 166 21.92 -5.30 36.10
CA THR A 166 22.88 -6.26 35.56
C THR A 166 22.60 -6.38 34.07
N LEU A 167 23.34 -5.59 33.28
CA LEU A 167 23.55 -5.86 31.86
C LEU A 167 24.34 -7.17 31.78
N SER A 168 23.64 -8.30 31.78
CA SER A 168 24.27 -9.59 31.52
C SER A 168 24.62 -9.63 30.03
N CYS A 169 25.74 -9.01 29.66
CA CYS A 169 26.50 -9.44 28.49
C CYS A 169 26.96 -10.86 28.81
N ARG A 170 26.14 -11.84 28.44
CA ARG A 170 26.51 -13.26 28.52
C ARG A 170 27.69 -13.47 27.56
N LYS A 171 28.91 -13.48 28.10
CA LYS A 171 30.03 -14.20 27.49
C LYS A 171 29.71 -15.68 27.64
N GLU A 172 29.22 -16.28 26.57
CA GLU A 172 29.35 -17.73 26.39
C GLU A 172 30.84 -17.99 26.10
N SER A 173 31.50 -18.60 27.08
CA SER A 173 32.79 -19.27 26.94
C SER A 173 32.57 -20.69 26.43
#